data_AF-A0A1F9KYM5-F1
#
_entry.id   AF-A0A1F9KYM5-F1
#
_cell.length_a   1.000
_cell.length_b   1.000
_cell.length_c   1.000
_cell.angle_alpha   90.00
_cell.angle_beta   90.00
_cell.angle_gamma   90.00
#
_symmetry.space_group_name_H-M   'P 1'
#
loop_
_entity.id
_entity.type
_entity.pdbx_description
1 polymer ?
#
loop_
_entity_poly.entity_id
_entity_poly.type
_entity_poly.pdbx_seq_one_letter_code
_entity_poly.pdbx_strand_id
1 'polypeptide(L)'
;MLPALMTLLTGARHRIGFALAGREVFFTRPAPSYDENKSFQQLMQLLLDGLGITETTVVEVEASVPLLSVSLEERREAAAMAAPLCDKRLIAIHPGAFYPAQKWPLDRFAEVGQELSRQGFGILFFAPAKEFPDFDPIRFGDESGILVIKKASMRQFIAMLSRCELLICNNSGPLHLAWALGISTVSLMGPTIPAVWWPQGRRHKVLRRALSCSPCNLAFCPTHECLRSISVAEVLSAVNEAVSNTEENK
;
A
#
# COMPACT_ATOMS: atom_id res chain seq x y z
N MET A 1 -8.32 -20.31 -12.78
CA MET A 1 -8.20 -21.19 -13.96
C MET A 1 -7.65 -20.45 -15.16
N LEU A 2 -8.27 -19.36 -15.62
CA LEU A 2 -7.85 -18.66 -16.85
C LEU A 2 -6.36 -18.24 -16.90
N PRO A 3 -5.75 -17.63 -15.86
CA PRO A 3 -4.33 -17.28 -15.93
C PRO A 3 -3.40 -18.50 -16.05
N ALA A 4 -3.74 -19.62 -15.40
CA ALA A 4 -2.97 -20.86 -15.48
C ALA A 4 -3.08 -21.48 -16.87
N LEU A 5 -4.29 -21.48 -17.46
CA LEU A 5 -4.50 -21.93 -18.85
C LEU A 5 -3.70 -21.09 -19.85
N MET A 6 -3.61 -19.77 -19.67
CA MET A 6 -2.79 -18.91 -20.53
C MET A 6 -1.33 -19.36 -20.54
N THR A 7 -0.79 -19.83 -19.41
CA THR A 7 0.59 -20.36 -19.39
C THR A 7 0.73 -21.58 -20.28
N LEU A 8 -0.26 -22.48 -20.34
CA LEU A 8 -0.25 -23.64 -21.23
C LEU A 8 -0.20 -23.22 -22.71
N LEU A 9 -0.99 -22.20 -23.07
CA LEU A 9 -1.08 -21.68 -24.44
C LEU A 9 0.21 -21.02 -24.94
N THR A 10 1.12 -20.61 -24.05
CA THR A 10 2.43 -20.06 -24.46
C THR A 10 3.35 -21.10 -25.12
N GLY A 11 3.08 -22.40 -24.92
CA GLY A 11 4.00 -23.46 -25.34
C GLY A 11 5.33 -23.50 -24.56
N ALA A 12 5.48 -22.69 -23.51
CA ALA A 12 6.72 -22.63 -22.73
C ALA A 12 7.06 -24.00 -22.13
N ARG A 13 8.33 -24.41 -22.27
CA ARG A 13 8.85 -25.69 -21.74
C ARG A 13 8.72 -25.80 -20.22
N HIS A 14 8.92 -24.68 -19.52
CA HIS A 14 8.80 -24.59 -18.07
C HIS A 14 7.65 -23.65 -17.72
N ARG A 15 6.63 -24.20 -17.07
CA ARG A 15 5.47 -23.48 -16.55
C ARG A 15 5.37 -23.77 -15.06
N ILE A 16 5.47 -22.73 -14.26
CA ILE A 16 5.57 -22.79 -12.81
C ILE A 16 4.47 -21.93 -12.21
N GLY A 17 3.85 -22.44 -11.17
CA GLY A 17 2.81 -21.75 -10.41
C GLY A 17 2.41 -22.58 -9.21
N PHE A 18 1.72 -21.95 -8.26
CA PHE A 18 1.24 -22.64 -7.06
C PHE A 18 0.22 -23.72 -7.42
N ALA A 19 0.43 -24.93 -6.89
CA ALA A 19 -0.55 -26.00 -6.93
C ALA A 19 -1.75 -25.68 -6.03
N LEU A 20 -2.70 -24.91 -6.57
CA LEU A 20 -3.88 -24.47 -5.84
C LEU A 20 -5.13 -24.62 -6.70
N ALA A 21 -6.17 -25.23 -6.13
CA ALA A 21 -7.49 -25.35 -6.72
C ALA A 21 -7.48 -25.96 -8.14
N GLY A 22 -6.73 -27.06 -8.35
CA GLY A 22 -6.70 -27.83 -9.60
C GLY A 22 -5.91 -27.17 -10.73
N ARG A 23 -5.17 -26.09 -10.46
CA ARG A 23 -4.39 -25.36 -11.49
C ARG A 23 -3.07 -26.03 -11.84
N GLU A 24 -2.60 -26.94 -11.00
CA GLU A 24 -1.36 -27.70 -11.17
C GLU A 24 -1.29 -28.43 -12.52
N VAL A 25 -2.43 -28.84 -13.08
CA VAL A 25 -2.51 -29.52 -14.38
C VAL A 25 -1.98 -28.67 -15.55
N PHE A 26 -1.93 -27.34 -15.40
CA PHE A 26 -1.41 -26.45 -16.44
C PHE A 26 0.09 -26.18 -16.30
N PHE A 27 0.70 -26.56 -15.16
CA PHE A 27 2.10 -26.31 -14.85
C PHE A 27 2.93 -27.58 -15.08
N THR A 28 4.10 -27.44 -15.72
CA THR A 28 5.04 -28.55 -15.87
C THR A 28 5.81 -28.83 -14.57
N ARG A 29 5.93 -27.80 -13.73
CA ARG A 29 6.66 -27.85 -12.46
C ARG A 29 5.87 -27.04 -11.42
N PRO A 30 4.84 -27.64 -10.82
CA PRO A 30 4.06 -26.95 -9.80
C PRO A 30 4.91 -26.67 -8.56
N ALA A 31 4.77 -25.46 -8.02
CA ALA A 31 5.34 -25.09 -6.72
C ALA A 31 4.38 -25.52 -5.58
N PRO A 32 4.90 -25.77 -4.36
CA PRO A 32 4.07 -26.13 -3.21
C PRO A 32 2.96 -25.10 -2.95
N SER A 33 1.87 -25.56 -2.34
CA SER A 33 0.66 -24.76 -2.12
C SER A 33 0.90 -23.53 -1.24
N TYR A 34 0.02 -22.55 -1.40
CA TYR A 34 -0.02 -21.30 -0.63
C TYR A 34 0.01 -21.54 0.89
N ASP A 35 0.88 -20.84 1.61
CA ASP A 35 0.99 -20.85 3.07
C ASP A 35 0.63 -19.46 3.63
N GLU A 36 -0.47 -19.38 4.39
CA GLU A 36 -0.98 -18.14 4.95
C GLU A 36 -0.10 -17.52 6.04
N ASN A 37 0.88 -18.27 6.56
CA ASN A 37 1.85 -17.78 7.54
C ASN A 37 3.07 -17.11 6.88
N LYS A 38 3.20 -17.19 5.55
CA LYS A 38 4.30 -16.58 4.81
C LYS A 38 3.91 -15.19 4.31
N SER A 39 4.87 -14.28 4.34
CA SER A 39 4.74 -12.99 3.65
C SER A 39 4.56 -13.22 2.15
N PHE A 40 3.96 -12.25 1.46
CA PHE A 40 3.83 -12.33 -0.01
C PHE A 40 5.19 -12.56 -0.70
N GLN A 41 6.27 -11.96 -0.19
CA GLN A 41 7.60 -12.19 -0.74
C GLN A 41 8.08 -13.62 -0.55
N GLN A 42 7.89 -14.19 0.64
CA GLN A 42 8.23 -15.58 0.93
C GLN A 42 7.39 -16.54 0.09
N LEU A 43 6.11 -16.22 -0.12
CA LEU A 43 5.26 -16.96 -1.04
C LEU A 43 5.84 -16.93 -2.46
N MET A 44 6.22 -15.77 -2.98
CA MET A 44 6.82 -15.68 -4.32
C MET A 44 8.14 -16.44 -4.42
N GLN A 45 8.94 -16.51 -3.35
CA GLN A 45 10.17 -17.30 -3.31
C GLN A 45 9.90 -18.81 -3.45
N LEU A 46 8.78 -19.33 -2.95
CA LEU A 46 8.42 -20.75 -3.13
C LEU A 46 8.24 -21.15 -4.61
N LEU A 47 8.03 -20.19 -5.53
CA LEU A 47 8.01 -20.50 -6.95
C LEU A 47 9.37 -20.99 -7.46
N LEU A 48 10.47 -20.66 -6.76
CA LEU A 48 11.82 -21.14 -7.08
C LEU A 48 11.97 -22.64 -6.83
N ASP A 49 11.16 -23.24 -5.94
CA ASP A 49 11.11 -24.69 -5.74
C ASP A 49 10.69 -25.40 -7.03
N GLY A 50 9.79 -24.78 -7.82
CA GLY A 50 9.41 -25.26 -9.14
C GLY A 50 10.58 -25.29 -10.13
N LEU A 51 11.68 -24.58 -9.88
CA LEU A 51 12.93 -24.68 -10.65
C LEU A 51 13.92 -25.70 -10.07
N GLY A 52 13.63 -26.29 -8.90
CA GLY A 52 14.56 -27.15 -8.16
C GLY A 52 15.55 -26.35 -7.31
N ILE A 53 15.30 -25.06 -7.07
CA ILE A 53 16.13 -24.20 -6.23
C ILE A 53 15.54 -24.26 -4.82
N THR A 54 15.85 -25.33 -4.09
CA THR A 54 15.30 -25.60 -2.74
C THR A 54 16.20 -25.06 -1.63
N GLU A 55 17.51 -25.02 -1.87
CA GLU A 55 18.46 -24.31 -1.03
C GLU A 55 18.67 -22.93 -1.64
N THR A 56 17.75 -22.01 -1.36
CA THR A 56 18.22 -20.64 -1.26
C THR A 56 19.07 -20.67 0.00
N THR A 57 20.39 -20.78 -0.15
CA THR A 57 21.27 -20.11 0.82
C THR A 57 20.57 -18.80 1.06
N VAL A 58 20.12 -18.56 2.29
CA VAL A 58 19.68 -17.25 2.68
C VAL A 58 20.96 -16.44 2.54
N VAL A 59 21.27 -16.01 1.32
CA VAL A 59 21.78 -14.68 1.13
C VAL A 59 20.76 -13.93 1.93
N GLU A 60 21.19 -13.43 3.09
CA GLU A 60 20.57 -12.27 3.69
C GLU A 60 20.65 -11.21 2.59
N VAL A 61 19.78 -11.36 1.59
CA VAL A 61 19.30 -10.27 0.80
C VAL A 61 18.56 -9.53 1.88
N GLU A 62 19.25 -8.64 2.60
CA GLU A 62 18.64 -7.63 3.46
C GLU A 62 17.39 -7.22 2.73
N ALA A 63 16.22 -7.71 3.19
CA ALA A 63 15.04 -7.94 2.36
C ALA A 63 14.96 -6.87 1.28
N SER A 64 15.45 -7.16 0.06
CA SER A 64 15.81 -6.07 -0.86
C SER A 64 14.51 -5.38 -1.19
N VAL A 65 14.31 -4.20 -0.62
CA VAL A 65 13.10 -3.43 -0.80
C VAL A 65 12.95 -3.29 -2.32
N PRO A 66 11.83 -3.72 -2.93
CA PRO A 66 11.70 -3.71 -4.37
C PRO A 66 11.97 -2.31 -4.85
N LEU A 67 13.04 -2.09 -5.60
CA LEU A 67 13.47 -0.73 -5.91
C LEU A 67 12.62 -0.19 -7.04
N LEU A 68 11.72 0.75 -6.71
CA LEU A 68 11.00 1.52 -7.71
C LEU A 68 11.76 2.81 -7.98
N SER A 69 12.19 3.02 -9.22
CA SER A 69 12.89 4.25 -9.62
C SER A 69 11.95 5.23 -10.30
N VAL A 70 12.22 6.52 -10.08
CA VAL A 70 11.51 7.65 -10.70
C VAL A 70 12.50 8.41 -11.56
N SER A 71 12.17 8.70 -12.81
CA SER A 71 13.03 9.45 -13.73
C SER A 71 13.15 10.92 -13.31
N LEU A 72 14.15 11.64 -13.85
CA LEU A 72 14.27 13.09 -13.61
C LEU A 72 13.06 13.86 -14.16
N GLU A 73 12.52 13.41 -15.30
CA GLU A 73 11.33 14.01 -15.93
C GLU A 73 10.09 13.80 -15.05
N GLU A 74 9.86 12.57 -14.58
CA GLU A 74 8.77 12.24 -13.65
C GLU A 74 8.88 13.07 -12.36
N ARG A 75 10.10 13.27 -11.82
CA ARG A 75 10.32 14.13 -10.64
C ARG A 75 9.99 15.60 -10.89
N ARG A 76 10.31 16.12 -12.07
CA ARG A 76 9.98 17.51 -12.45
C ARG A 76 8.48 17.70 -12.61
N GLU A 77 7.82 16.75 -13.26
CA GLU A 77 6.36 16.76 -13.41
C GLU A 77 5.67 16.70 -12.03
N ALA A 78 6.11 15.80 -11.15
CA ALA A 78 5.59 15.69 -9.80
C ALA A 78 5.82 16.98 -8.98
N ALA A 79 6.96 17.65 -9.15
CA ALA A 79 7.23 18.94 -8.50
C ALA A 79 6.29 20.03 -8.99
N ALA A 80 6.01 20.09 -10.29
CA ALA A 80 5.06 21.04 -10.87
C ALA A 80 3.63 20.77 -10.38
N MET A 81 3.21 19.50 -10.30
CA MET A 81 1.91 19.12 -9.77
C MET A 81 1.77 19.48 -8.28
N ALA A 82 2.84 19.32 -7.49
CA ALA A 82 2.87 19.66 -6.06
C ALA A 82 3.34 21.10 -5.77
N ALA A 83 3.44 21.96 -6.79
CA ALA A 83 3.95 23.34 -6.64
C ALA A 83 3.22 24.17 -5.58
N PRO A 84 1.89 24.05 -5.37
CA PRO A 84 1.20 24.77 -4.29
C PRO A 84 1.69 24.44 -2.87
N LEU A 85 2.47 23.36 -2.71
CA LEU A 85 3.01 22.88 -1.44
C LEU A 85 4.55 22.83 -1.44
N CYS A 86 5.22 23.59 -2.31
CA CYS A 86 6.67 23.47 -2.54
C CYS A 86 7.53 23.70 -1.30
N ASP A 87 7.08 24.54 -0.36
CA ASP A 87 7.81 24.89 0.86
C ASP A 87 7.46 24.00 2.06
N LYS A 88 6.63 22.96 1.84
CA LYS A 88 6.16 22.07 2.90
C LYS A 88 6.75 20.66 2.78
N ARG A 89 6.92 20.02 3.93
CA ARG A 89 7.14 18.58 4.02
C ARG A 89 5.87 17.86 3.60
N LEU A 90 5.97 16.89 2.68
CA LEU A 90 4.80 16.29 2.04
C LEU A 90 4.39 14.97 2.70
N ILE A 91 3.09 14.83 2.98
CA ILE A 91 2.44 13.57 3.38
C ILE A 91 1.39 13.21 2.34
N ALA A 92 1.41 11.97 1.87
CA ALA A 92 0.38 11.44 0.99
C ALA A 92 -0.74 10.79 1.81
N ILE A 93 -1.99 10.99 1.39
CA ILE A 93 -3.15 10.26 1.89
C ILE A 93 -3.85 9.56 0.72
N HIS A 94 -4.04 8.25 0.83
CA HIS A 94 -4.78 7.46 -0.15
C HIS A 94 -5.88 6.63 0.54
N PRO A 95 -7.14 7.10 0.54
CA PRO A 95 -8.27 6.47 1.23
C PRO A 95 -8.88 5.29 0.45
N GLY A 96 -8.39 5.00 -0.76
CA GLY A 96 -8.91 3.93 -1.60
C GLY A 96 -8.46 2.53 -1.19
N ALA A 97 -9.28 1.56 -1.58
CA ALA A 97 -9.01 0.12 -1.46
C ALA A 97 -9.91 -0.66 -2.43
N PHE A 98 -9.48 -1.84 -2.85
CA PHE A 98 -10.26 -2.65 -3.80
C PHE A 98 -11.58 -3.14 -3.20
N TYR A 99 -11.53 -3.66 -1.97
CA TYR A 99 -12.72 -4.15 -1.28
C TYR A 99 -13.31 -3.08 -0.35
N PRO A 100 -14.65 -2.87 -0.37
CA PRO A 100 -15.31 -1.93 0.55
C PRO A 100 -14.97 -2.19 2.02
N ALA A 101 -14.92 -3.45 2.46
CA ALA A 101 -14.58 -3.82 3.84
C ALA A 101 -13.17 -3.40 4.28
N GLN A 102 -12.29 -3.04 3.34
CA GLN A 102 -10.93 -2.56 3.61
C GLN A 102 -10.82 -1.03 3.66
N LYS A 103 -11.93 -0.30 3.47
CA LYS A 103 -11.92 1.17 3.48
C LYS A 103 -12.20 1.71 4.88
N TRP A 104 -11.22 2.41 5.46
CA TRP A 104 -11.46 3.28 6.61
C TRP A 104 -12.30 4.50 6.18
N PRO A 105 -13.16 5.07 7.05
CA PRO A 105 -14.06 6.15 6.66
C PRO A 105 -13.33 7.34 6.03
N LEU A 106 -13.81 7.78 4.86
CA LEU A 106 -13.21 8.87 4.10
C LEU A 106 -13.16 10.18 4.91
N ASP A 107 -14.18 10.46 5.71
CA ASP A 107 -14.22 11.64 6.58
C ASP A 107 -13.09 11.66 7.60
N ARG A 108 -12.69 10.49 8.11
CA ARG A 108 -11.58 10.41 9.06
C ARG A 108 -10.23 10.60 8.38
N PHE A 109 -10.07 10.12 7.14
CA PHE A 109 -8.89 10.47 6.34
C PHE A 109 -8.82 11.99 6.10
N ALA A 110 -9.95 12.63 5.79
CA ALA A 110 -10.02 14.08 5.61
C ALA A 110 -9.65 14.82 6.90
N GLU A 111 -10.16 14.37 8.06
CA GLU A 111 -9.83 14.93 9.37
C GLU A 111 -8.34 14.81 9.70
N VAL A 112 -7.72 13.64 9.44
CA VAL A 112 -6.27 13.45 9.57
C VAL A 112 -5.51 14.43 8.68
N GLY A 113 -5.93 14.61 7.42
CA GLY A 113 -5.31 15.56 6.50
C GLY A 113 -5.39 17.01 7.00
N GLN A 114 -6.54 17.43 7.51
CA GLN A 114 -6.71 18.76 8.11
C GLN A 114 -5.79 18.96 9.31
N GLU A 115 -5.73 17.99 10.21
CA GLU A 115 -4.93 18.11 11.43
C GLU A 115 -3.43 18.14 11.14
N LEU A 116 -2.95 17.28 10.23
CA LEU A 116 -1.55 17.32 9.79
C LEU A 116 -1.22 18.62 9.06
N SER A 117 -2.14 19.20 8.30
CA SER A 117 -1.85 20.47 7.65
C SER A 117 -1.81 21.65 8.61
N ARG A 118 -2.60 21.63 9.69
CA ARG A 118 -2.46 22.59 10.81
C ARG A 118 -1.10 22.50 11.50
N GLN A 119 -0.49 21.31 11.50
CA GLN A 119 0.87 21.08 12.00
C GLN A 119 1.96 21.50 11.01
N GLY A 120 1.59 22.08 9.85
CA GLY A 120 2.52 22.64 8.87
C GLY A 120 2.86 21.70 7.70
N PHE A 121 2.35 20.47 7.67
CA PHE A 121 2.58 19.55 6.54
C PHE A 121 1.78 19.97 5.29
N GLY A 122 2.34 19.67 4.13
CA GLY A 122 1.64 19.71 2.85
C GLY A 122 1.02 18.36 2.57
N ILE A 123 -0.29 18.32 2.31
CA ILE A 123 -1.00 17.05 2.14
C ILE A 123 -1.32 16.82 0.66
N LEU A 124 -0.82 15.71 0.10
CA LEU A 124 -1.27 15.20 -1.19
C LEU A 124 -2.41 14.20 -0.96
N PHE A 125 -3.65 14.65 -1.14
CA PHE A 125 -4.84 13.84 -0.89
C PHE A 125 -5.34 13.20 -2.19
N PHE A 126 -5.04 11.91 -2.38
CA PHE A 126 -5.40 11.18 -3.58
C PHE A 126 -6.85 10.68 -3.52
N ALA A 127 -7.77 11.42 -4.12
CA ALA A 127 -9.18 11.04 -4.23
C ALA A 127 -9.60 10.99 -5.70
N PRO A 128 -9.23 9.93 -6.45
CA PRO A 128 -9.57 9.83 -7.87
C PRO A 128 -11.08 9.93 -8.09
N ALA A 129 -11.52 10.80 -9.00
CA ALA A 129 -12.95 11.05 -9.24
C ALA A 129 -13.76 9.79 -9.60
N LYS A 130 -13.12 8.77 -10.20
CA LYS A 130 -13.76 7.49 -10.49
C LYS A 130 -14.06 6.66 -9.25
N GLU A 131 -13.27 6.81 -8.19
CA GLU A 131 -13.44 6.08 -6.93
C GLU A 131 -14.23 6.90 -5.90
N PHE A 132 -14.11 8.24 -5.96
CA PHE A 132 -14.74 9.17 -5.03
C PHE A 132 -15.49 10.29 -5.78
N PRO A 133 -16.57 9.96 -6.52
CA PRO A 133 -17.30 10.94 -7.32
C PRO A 133 -17.91 12.05 -6.47
N ASP A 134 -18.37 11.73 -5.26
CA ASP A 134 -19.07 12.65 -4.37
C ASP A 134 -18.12 13.39 -3.41
N PHE A 135 -16.81 13.24 -3.57
CA PHE A 135 -15.84 13.92 -2.70
C PHE A 135 -15.63 15.37 -3.13
N ASP A 136 -16.16 16.28 -2.31
CA ASP A 136 -16.01 17.72 -2.49
C ASP A 136 -14.78 18.25 -1.73
N PRO A 137 -13.73 18.70 -2.45
CA PRO A 137 -12.54 19.28 -1.83
C PRO A 137 -12.82 20.61 -1.13
N ILE A 138 -13.94 21.30 -1.39
CA ILE A 138 -14.29 22.58 -0.76
C ILE A 138 -14.30 22.49 0.77
N ARG A 139 -14.55 21.29 1.31
CA ARG A 139 -14.53 21.01 2.75
C ARG A 139 -13.19 21.28 3.43
N PHE A 140 -12.09 21.35 2.68
CA PHE A 140 -10.79 21.69 3.22
C PHE A 140 -10.58 23.19 3.35
N GLY A 141 -11.15 23.98 2.44
CA GLY A 141 -10.86 25.41 2.29
C GLY A 141 -9.61 25.67 1.43
N ASP A 142 -9.56 26.86 0.85
CA ASP A 142 -8.58 27.22 -0.19
C ASP A 142 -7.13 27.33 0.32
N GLU A 143 -6.94 27.71 1.59
CA GLU A 143 -5.61 27.85 2.23
C GLU A 143 -5.25 26.67 3.13
N SER A 144 -5.92 25.53 2.95
CA SER A 144 -5.82 24.39 3.84
C SER A 144 -4.47 23.69 3.88
N GLY A 145 -3.56 23.97 2.92
CA GLY A 145 -2.33 23.21 2.73
C GLY A 145 -2.57 21.77 2.24
N ILE A 146 -3.76 21.49 1.71
CA ILE A 146 -4.18 20.20 1.18
C ILE A 146 -4.41 20.34 -0.32
N LEU A 147 -3.67 19.56 -1.10
CA LEU A 147 -3.84 19.45 -2.55
C LEU A 147 -4.59 18.15 -2.87
N VAL A 148 -5.83 18.28 -3.35
CA VAL A 148 -6.65 17.12 -3.73
C VAL A 148 -6.37 16.70 -5.16
N ILE A 149 -5.86 15.48 -5.33
CA ILE A 149 -5.53 14.90 -6.63
C ILE A 149 -6.68 14.01 -7.10
N LYS A 150 -7.50 14.54 -8.02
CA LYS A 150 -8.65 13.82 -8.61
C LYS A 150 -8.30 12.97 -9.84
N LYS A 151 -7.14 13.23 -10.45
CA LYS A 151 -6.66 12.52 -11.64
C LYS A 151 -5.13 12.50 -11.65
N ALA A 152 -4.57 11.30 -11.67
CA ALA A 152 -3.17 11.05 -11.89
C ALA A 152 -3.02 9.71 -12.63
N SER A 153 -2.05 9.63 -13.54
CA SER A 153 -1.59 8.35 -14.04
C SER A 153 -0.86 7.58 -12.92
N MET A 154 -0.66 6.27 -13.11
CA MET A 154 0.12 5.48 -12.14
C MET A 154 1.55 6.04 -11.97
N ARG A 155 2.18 6.48 -13.06
CA ARG A 155 3.52 7.09 -13.02
C ARG A 155 3.52 8.43 -12.29
N GLN A 156 2.53 9.28 -12.52
CA GLN A 156 2.37 10.55 -11.79
C GLN A 156 2.14 10.29 -10.29
N PHE A 157 1.32 9.30 -9.93
CA PHE A 157 1.11 8.90 -8.53
C PHE A 157 2.43 8.47 -7.86
N ILE A 158 3.16 7.55 -8.49
CA ILE A 158 4.47 7.07 -8.01
C ILE A 158 5.46 8.24 -7.85
N ALA A 159 5.53 9.13 -8.84
CA ALA A 159 6.43 10.27 -8.82
C ALA A 159 6.09 11.28 -7.72
N MET A 160 4.82 11.61 -7.53
CA MET A 160 4.37 12.44 -6.41
C MET A 160 4.62 11.78 -5.05
N LEU A 161 4.30 10.48 -4.94
CA LEU A 161 4.54 9.71 -3.72
C LEU A 161 6.03 9.67 -3.34
N SER A 162 6.94 9.60 -4.32
CA SER A 162 8.39 9.63 -4.09
C SER A 162 8.92 10.94 -3.48
N ARG A 163 8.10 12.00 -3.46
CA ARG A 163 8.40 13.28 -2.80
C ARG A 163 7.87 13.37 -1.38
N CYS A 164 7.03 12.43 -0.96
CA CYS A 164 6.45 12.41 0.36
C CYS A 164 7.38 11.74 1.36
N GLU A 165 7.29 12.13 2.62
CA GLU A 165 7.98 11.45 3.71
C GLU A 165 7.20 10.24 4.22
N LEU A 166 5.88 10.28 4.06
CA LEU A 166 4.97 9.29 4.59
C LEU A 166 3.70 9.13 3.72
N LEU A 167 3.19 7.90 3.64
CA LEU A 167 1.87 7.58 3.09
C LEU A 167 0.93 7.08 4.19
N ILE A 168 -0.26 7.66 4.26
CA ILE A 168 -1.38 7.16 5.07
C ILE A 168 -2.39 6.49 4.14
N CYS A 169 -2.65 5.19 4.32
CA CYS A 169 -3.51 4.45 3.40
C CYS A 169 -4.19 3.23 4.03
N ASN A 170 -5.16 2.63 3.33
CA ASN A 170 -5.62 1.28 3.67
C ASN A 170 -4.61 0.22 3.17
N ASN A 171 -4.89 -1.06 3.43
CA ASN A 171 -4.21 -2.16 2.76
C ASN A 171 -4.58 -2.22 1.27
N SER A 172 -3.81 -1.55 0.41
CA SER A 172 -4.02 -1.52 -1.05
C SER A 172 -2.70 -1.27 -1.79
N GLY A 173 -2.72 -1.35 -3.12
CA GLY A 173 -1.52 -1.17 -3.97
C GLY A 173 -0.58 -0.01 -3.60
N PRO A 174 -1.10 1.20 -3.28
CA PRO A 174 -0.31 2.33 -2.77
C PRO A 174 0.64 2.00 -1.61
N LEU A 175 0.23 1.12 -0.68
CA LEU A 175 1.06 0.68 0.44
C LEU A 175 2.38 0.05 -0.06
N HIS A 176 2.27 -0.85 -1.02
CA HIS A 176 3.42 -1.56 -1.58
C HIS A 176 4.28 -0.65 -2.47
N LEU A 177 3.67 0.34 -3.14
CA LEU A 177 4.42 1.36 -3.89
C LEU A 177 5.24 2.26 -2.95
N ALA A 178 4.66 2.72 -1.84
CA ALA A 178 5.39 3.49 -0.84
C ALA A 178 6.55 2.69 -0.25
N TRP A 179 6.29 1.42 0.09
CA TRP A 179 7.31 0.51 0.56
C TRP A 179 8.45 0.35 -0.45
N ALA A 180 8.14 0.12 -1.73
CA ALA A 180 9.11 0.01 -2.83
C ALA A 180 9.91 1.31 -3.11
N LEU A 181 9.33 2.47 -2.77
CA LEU A 181 9.99 3.77 -2.87
C LEU A 181 10.80 4.13 -1.60
N GLY A 182 10.77 3.27 -0.57
CA GLY A 182 11.39 3.55 0.73
C GLY A 182 10.66 4.61 1.56
N ILE A 183 9.41 4.94 1.21
CA ILE A 183 8.59 5.92 1.91
C ILE A 183 7.91 5.27 3.11
N SER A 184 7.99 5.91 4.28
CA SER A 184 7.34 5.45 5.52
C SER A 184 5.83 5.33 5.31
N THR A 185 5.18 4.41 6.03
CA THR A 185 3.73 4.19 5.85
C THR A 185 3.02 4.08 7.18
N VAL A 186 1.85 4.68 7.30
CA VAL A 186 0.86 4.37 8.34
C VAL A 186 -0.33 3.74 7.62
N SER A 187 -0.48 2.43 7.73
CA SER A 187 -1.53 1.70 7.02
C SER A 187 -2.59 1.15 7.96
N LEU A 188 -3.86 1.23 7.54
CA LEU A 188 -5.00 0.77 8.31
C LEU A 188 -5.46 -0.59 7.77
N MET A 189 -5.44 -1.61 8.63
CA MET A 189 -5.73 -2.98 8.26
C MET A 189 -6.83 -3.57 9.16
N GLY A 190 -7.97 -3.90 8.55
CA GLY A 190 -9.13 -4.49 9.23
C GLY A 190 -9.29 -5.98 8.96
N PRO A 191 -9.85 -6.37 7.80
CA PRO A 191 -10.18 -7.76 7.52
C PRO A 191 -8.98 -8.61 7.06
N THR A 192 -7.87 -7.98 6.68
CA THR A 192 -6.71 -8.63 6.06
C THR A 192 -5.89 -9.46 7.04
N ILE A 193 -5.40 -10.61 6.58
CA ILE A 193 -4.42 -11.44 7.29
C ILE A 193 -3.05 -10.72 7.32
N PRO A 194 -2.54 -10.34 8.50
CA PRO A 194 -1.36 -9.48 8.63
C PRO A 194 -0.08 -10.07 8.05
N ALA A 195 0.18 -11.35 8.28
CA ALA A 195 1.45 -11.99 7.94
C ALA A 195 1.79 -11.87 6.44
N VAL A 196 0.76 -11.85 5.58
CA VAL A 196 0.93 -11.88 4.13
C VAL A 196 1.26 -10.49 3.56
N TRP A 197 0.64 -9.43 4.07
CA TRP A 197 0.61 -8.11 3.42
C TRP A 197 1.36 -7.00 4.18
N TRP A 198 1.99 -7.33 5.31
CA TRP A 198 2.66 -6.34 6.14
C TRP A 198 3.88 -5.72 5.43
N PRO A 199 3.98 -4.39 5.36
CA PRO A 199 5.22 -3.74 4.93
C PRO A 199 6.32 -4.02 5.97
N GLN A 200 7.44 -4.60 5.54
CA GLN A 200 8.53 -4.94 6.44
C GLN A 200 9.37 -3.70 6.78
N GLY A 201 9.85 -3.62 8.03
CA GLY A 201 10.76 -2.56 8.49
C GLY A 201 10.16 -1.61 9.52
N ARG A 202 11.02 -1.05 10.40
CA ARG A 202 10.62 -0.25 11.57
C ARG A 202 9.91 1.08 11.23
N ARG A 203 10.12 1.58 10.01
CA ARG A 203 9.50 2.83 9.50
C ARG A 203 8.03 2.67 9.11
N HIS A 204 7.54 1.43 9.00
CA HIS A 204 6.17 1.15 8.60
C HIS A 204 5.33 0.80 9.82
N LYS A 205 4.27 1.57 10.03
CA LYS A 205 3.29 1.36 11.08
C LYS A 205 2.02 0.80 10.46
N VAL A 206 1.43 -0.16 11.15
CA VAL A 206 0.13 -0.71 10.77
C VAL A 206 -0.78 -0.63 11.97
N LEU A 207 -1.91 0.02 11.77
CA LEU A 207 -2.96 0.16 12.75
C LEU A 207 -4.04 -0.88 12.46
N ARG A 208 -4.34 -1.68 13.48
CA ARG A 208 -5.35 -2.72 13.42
C ARG A 208 -5.96 -2.96 14.80
N ARG A 209 -7.19 -3.46 14.81
CA ARG A 209 -7.87 -3.91 16.03
C ARG A 209 -7.98 -5.43 16.04
N ALA A 210 -7.60 -6.05 17.15
CA ALA A 210 -7.89 -7.45 17.42
C ALA A 210 -9.35 -7.56 17.88
N LEU A 211 -10.20 -8.12 17.04
CA LEU A 211 -11.62 -8.38 17.34
C LEU A 211 -11.91 -9.85 17.09
N SER A 212 -12.93 -10.41 17.74
CA SER A 212 -13.37 -11.79 17.48
C SER A 212 -13.73 -12.05 16.01
N CYS A 213 -14.14 -11.01 15.29
CA CYS A 213 -14.51 -11.06 13.88
C CYS A 213 -13.36 -10.70 12.92
N SER A 214 -12.12 -10.45 13.38
CA SER A 214 -11.00 -10.03 12.53
C SER A 214 -9.71 -10.80 12.85
N PRO A 215 -8.96 -11.29 11.85
CA PRO A 215 -9.14 -11.08 10.40
C PRO A 215 -10.23 -12.00 9.81
N CYS A 216 -11.09 -11.47 8.93
CA CYS A 216 -12.17 -12.23 8.28
C CYS A 216 -12.05 -12.34 6.76
N ASN A 217 -11.13 -11.58 6.14
CA ASN A 217 -10.90 -11.50 4.70
C ASN A 217 -12.16 -11.23 3.84
N LEU A 218 -13.21 -10.64 4.43
CA LEU A 218 -14.45 -10.33 3.73
C LEU A 218 -14.25 -9.19 2.73
N ALA A 219 -14.89 -9.29 1.57
CA ALA A 219 -15.00 -8.20 0.60
C ALA A 219 -16.02 -7.13 1.05
N PHE A 220 -17.12 -7.58 1.66
CA PHE A 220 -18.21 -6.76 2.17
C PHE A 220 -18.44 -7.09 3.65
N CYS A 221 -18.50 -6.05 4.48
CA CYS A 221 -18.74 -6.19 5.92
C CYS A 221 -19.86 -5.21 6.29
N PRO A 222 -20.83 -5.58 7.15
CA PRO A 222 -21.88 -4.65 7.55
C PRO A 222 -21.42 -3.65 8.63
N THR A 223 -20.47 -4.02 9.49
CA THR A 223 -20.11 -3.19 10.67
C THR A 223 -18.85 -2.37 10.47
N HIS A 224 -17.85 -2.92 9.75
CA HIS A 224 -16.51 -2.34 9.59
C HIS A 224 -15.84 -2.02 10.94
N GLU A 225 -16.23 -2.70 12.03
CA GLU A 225 -15.82 -2.35 13.39
C GLU A 225 -14.29 -2.35 13.58
N CYS A 226 -13.60 -3.28 12.93
CA CYS A 226 -12.14 -3.36 12.95
C CYS A 226 -11.44 -2.09 12.45
N LEU A 227 -12.02 -1.41 11.45
CA LEU A 227 -11.50 -0.15 10.92
C LEU A 227 -12.13 1.06 11.64
N ARG A 228 -13.45 1.04 11.89
CA ARG A 228 -14.16 2.13 12.57
C ARG A 228 -13.72 2.33 14.03
N SER A 229 -13.11 1.33 14.66
CA SER A 229 -12.53 1.47 16.00
C SER A 229 -11.13 2.10 16.01
N ILE A 230 -10.51 2.31 14.85
CA ILE A 230 -9.25 3.06 14.74
C ILE A 230 -9.61 4.54 14.68
N SER A 231 -9.20 5.30 15.70
CA SER A 231 -9.47 6.73 15.84
C SER A 231 -8.49 7.58 15.01
N VAL A 232 -8.89 8.83 14.74
CA VAL A 232 -8.03 9.83 14.11
C VAL A 232 -6.78 10.10 14.98
N ALA A 233 -6.96 10.17 16.30
CA ALA A 233 -5.86 10.36 17.23
C ALA A 233 -4.80 9.24 17.16
N GLU A 234 -5.23 7.97 17.06
CA GLU A 234 -4.31 6.83 16.88
C GLU A 234 -3.51 6.96 15.57
N VAL A 235 -4.15 7.40 14.48
CA VAL A 235 -3.46 7.64 13.19
C VAL A 235 -2.43 8.76 13.32
N LEU A 236 -2.80 9.89 13.93
CA LEU A 236 -1.88 11.02 14.13
C LEU A 236 -0.68 10.65 15.00
N SER A 237 -0.90 9.89 16.09
CA SER A 237 0.19 9.39 16.93
C SER A 237 1.16 8.52 16.13
N ALA A 238 0.63 7.60 15.32
CA ALA A 238 1.46 6.73 14.49
C ALA A 238 2.25 7.51 13.41
N VAL A 239 1.66 8.57 12.86
CA VAL A 239 2.35 9.48 11.92
C VAL A 239 3.51 10.18 12.62
N ASN A 240 3.30 10.75 13.80
CA ASN A 240 4.35 11.44 14.55
C ASN A 240 5.51 10.51 14.90
N GLU A 241 5.23 9.27 15.32
CA GLU A 241 6.28 8.26 15.54
C GLU A 241 7.05 7.94 14.25
N ALA A 242 6.36 7.74 13.13
CA ALA A 242 6.98 7.37 11.87
C ALA A 242 7.83 8.50 11.27
N VAL A 243 7.38 9.75 11.40
CA VAL A 243 8.11 10.94 10.96
C VAL A 243 9.36 11.16 11.82
N SER A 244 9.25 11.05 13.15
CA SER A 244 10.40 11.23 14.06
C SER A 244 11.52 10.20 13.80
N ASN A 245 11.17 8.94 13.56
CA ASN A 245 12.13 7.88 13.21
C ASN A 245 12.80 8.09 11.84
N THR A 246 12.23 8.92 10.97
CA THR A 246 12.81 9.22 9.65
C THR A 246 13.91 10.28 9.76
N GLU A 247 13.87 11.14 10.78
CA GLU A 247 14.89 12.17 11.03
C GLU A 247 16.15 11.60 11.69
N GLU A 248 16.04 10.57 12.52
CA GLU A 248 17.19 9.91 13.17
C GLU A 248 18.02 9.00 12.23
N ASN A 249 17.48 8.65 11.07
CA ASN A 249 18.11 7.72 10.10
C ASN A 249 18.63 8.42 8.82
N LYS A 250 18.64 9.76 8.79
CA LYS A 250 19.26 10.58 7.74
C LYS A 250 20.59 11.13 8.22
#